data_AF-A0AA36HHU9-F1
#
_entry.id   AF-A0AA36HHU9-F1
#
_cell.length_a   1.000
_cell.length_b   1.000
_cell.length_c   1.000
_cell.angle_alpha   90.00
_cell.angle_beta   90.00
_cell.angle_gamma   90.00
#
_symmetry.space_group_name_H-M   'P 1'
#
loop_
_entity.id
_entity.type
_entity.pdbx_description
1 polymer ?
#
loop_
_entity_poly.entity_id
_entity_poly.type
_entity_poly.pdbx_seq_one_letter_code
_entity_poly.pdbx_strand_id
1 'polypeptide(L)'
;MADLPEAPAEPEIATSAEIRDAAPPAEGPATAQEISVGFGDDASLTERAVQLVILLTVLSLAPSILVMVTSFTRIVVVLSLLRSAIGLQTAPPNMVMVSLALFLSAFIMMPTLQAAYDAGVQPLIDGDIEFDQAYERASDPFRTFMLSQVREKDLALFQELSGQDTPEGPEDLSMSILVPAFMISELRRAFEIGFLLYLPFLIIDLVIVERELFSRIVLSVFDQLDKEARYELVVRLAKTDRIIPDLADRLAQEDYELSEPVIECSPMISQPALMRIARTGGNDKRLSVARRADLNEEISDTLVARSSRDVVHALLDNKDAPFSVKGTLALLIFANTEIEVLAGIAKRALKDEEFLETQKLVLETNCPLIPAPLRKALETGDLERLATTIGDLERDGDIEIDGVLYSRHEASIHIANGEMSFDAILRTLFEDDRIDAAIWLIGRKLNLSDDVVADTLKSDADGAIMRLMLQTGIDEKTYRDFLKARCKWLDRNSRTIPELVMRYKAELKKPRANADASFAGSALN
;
A
#
# COMPACT_ATOMS: atom_id res chain seq x y z
N MET A 1 54.01 -9.14 29.64
CA MET A 1 53.33 -7.84 29.76
C MET A 1 52.83 -7.54 28.36
N ALA A 2 51.53 -7.69 28.19
CA ALA A 2 50.85 -7.70 26.90
C ALA A 2 50.89 -6.32 26.26
N ASP A 3 50.96 -6.26 24.93
CA ASP A 3 50.08 -5.33 24.23
C ASP A 3 49.73 -5.86 22.83
N LEU A 4 48.43 -5.83 22.56
CA LEU A 4 47.76 -6.19 21.32
C LEU A 4 47.80 -4.98 20.36
N PRO A 5 47.66 -5.19 19.04
CA PRO A 5 47.86 -4.16 18.03
C PRO A 5 46.62 -3.29 17.83
N GLU A 6 46.84 -2.01 17.51
CA GLU A 6 45.83 -1.07 17.04
C GLU A 6 45.71 -1.18 15.51
N ALA A 7 44.46 -1.20 15.01
CA ALA A 7 44.08 -1.39 13.61
C ALA A 7 44.41 -0.16 12.72
N PRO A 8 44.56 -0.32 11.40
CA PRO A 8 45.26 0.65 10.55
C PRO A 8 44.35 1.79 10.08
N ALA A 9 44.95 2.98 9.93
CA ALA A 9 44.41 4.08 9.14
C ALA A 9 44.81 3.90 7.67
N GLU A 10 43.82 3.99 6.77
CA GLU A 10 44.01 4.04 5.31
C GLU A 10 44.82 5.27 4.90
N PRO A 11 45.78 5.16 3.96
CA PRO A 11 46.35 6.34 3.32
C PRO A 11 45.82 6.55 1.89
N GLU A 12 45.61 7.83 1.64
CA GLU A 12 45.23 8.49 0.40
C GLU A 12 46.12 8.17 -0.81
N ILE A 13 45.47 8.24 -1.97
CA ILE A 13 46.04 8.08 -3.30
C ILE A 13 46.84 9.33 -3.68
N ALA A 14 48.12 9.15 -4.02
CA ALA A 14 48.93 10.13 -4.73
C ALA A 14 49.67 9.48 -5.91
N THR A 15 49.13 9.75 -7.10
CA THR A 15 49.79 10.23 -8.32
C THR A 15 51.18 9.68 -8.70
N SER A 16 51.16 8.85 -9.75
CA SER A 16 52.03 8.81 -10.94
C SER A 16 53.54 9.04 -10.79
N ALA A 17 54.33 7.96 -10.94
CA ALA A 17 55.62 7.98 -11.61
C ALA A 17 55.97 6.59 -12.20
N GLU A 18 56.63 6.63 -13.36
CA GLU A 18 56.98 5.57 -14.33
C GLU A 18 57.59 4.28 -13.74
N ILE A 19 57.25 3.13 -14.33
CA ILE A 19 58.03 1.89 -14.19
C ILE A 19 58.31 1.26 -15.56
N ARG A 20 59.60 1.05 -15.77
CA ARG A 20 60.27 0.45 -16.93
C ARG A 20 60.04 -1.06 -16.96
N ASP A 21 60.04 -1.54 -18.20
CA ASP A 21 60.05 -2.91 -18.68
C ASP A 21 60.88 -3.90 -17.84
N ALA A 22 60.22 -4.94 -17.31
CA ALA A 22 60.84 -6.11 -16.72
C ALA A 22 60.02 -7.35 -17.13
N ALA A 23 60.64 -8.22 -17.92
CA ALA A 23 60.02 -9.41 -18.51
C ALA A 23 59.64 -10.48 -17.45
N PRO A 24 58.48 -11.16 -17.60
CA PRO A 24 58.12 -12.33 -16.80
C PRO A 24 58.80 -13.63 -17.32
N PRO A 25 58.91 -14.67 -16.46
CA PRO A 25 59.72 -15.87 -16.72
C PRO A 25 59.09 -16.86 -17.69
N ALA A 26 59.95 -17.65 -18.35
CA ALA A 26 59.62 -18.61 -19.38
C ALA A 26 58.80 -19.81 -18.88
N GLU A 27 57.58 -19.96 -19.39
CA GLU A 27 56.79 -21.20 -19.35
C GLU A 27 57.21 -22.09 -20.54
N GLY A 28 57.44 -23.38 -20.27
CA GLY A 28 57.84 -24.37 -21.28
C GLY A 28 56.77 -24.52 -22.37
N PRO A 29 57.15 -25.01 -23.57
CA PRO A 29 56.23 -25.06 -24.70
C PRO A 29 55.06 -25.98 -24.36
N ALA A 30 53.88 -25.38 -24.21
CA ALA A 30 52.62 -26.09 -24.35
C ALA A 30 52.67 -26.80 -25.71
N THR A 31 52.49 -28.11 -25.69
CA THR A 31 52.27 -28.92 -26.89
C THR A 31 50.97 -28.46 -27.55
N ALA A 32 51.08 -27.43 -28.38
CA ALA A 32 50.08 -27.16 -29.40
C ALA A 32 50.04 -28.40 -30.29
N GLN A 33 48.94 -29.15 -30.24
CA GLN A 33 48.61 -30.00 -31.37
C GLN A 33 48.40 -29.06 -32.56
N GLU A 34 49.37 -29.02 -33.46
CA GLU A 34 49.14 -28.48 -34.80
C GLU A 34 48.00 -29.28 -35.40
N ILE A 35 46.82 -28.68 -35.49
CA ILE A 35 45.85 -29.06 -36.52
C ILE A 35 46.48 -28.58 -37.82
N SER A 36 47.36 -29.41 -38.38
CA SER A 36 47.83 -29.23 -39.75
C SER A 36 46.68 -29.60 -40.66
N VAL A 37 45.96 -28.58 -41.15
CA VAL A 37 45.00 -28.81 -42.22
C VAL A 37 45.82 -29.11 -43.47
N GLY A 38 46.06 -30.39 -43.72
CA GLY A 38 46.84 -30.92 -44.83
C GLY A 38 46.09 -30.73 -46.15
N PHE A 39 46.14 -29.53 -46.70
CA PHE A 39 45.76 -29.28 -48.08
C PHE A 39 46.92 -29.77 -48.95
N GLY A 40 46.72 -30.91 -49.65
CA GLY A 40 47.72 -31.72 -50.34
C GLY A 40 48.97 -31.01 -50.87
N ASP A 41 50.10 -31.72 -50.85
CA ASP A 41 51.45 -31.18 -51.05
C ASP A 41 51.70 -30.46 -52.39
N ASP A 42 50.79 -30.57 -53.37
CA ASP A 42 50.93 -29.99 -54.72
C ASP A 42 50.06 -28.74 -55.01
N ALA A 43 49.33 -28.21 -54.02
CA ALA A 43 48.49 -27.02 -54.22
C ALA A 43 49.31 -25.71 -54.19
N SER A 44 49.16 -24.89 -55.23
CA SER A 44 49.77 -23.56 -55.32
C SER A 44 49.31 -22.63 -54.17
N LEU A 45 50.13 -21.65 -53.79
CA LEU A 45 49.79 -20.68 -52.71
C LEU A 45 48.43 -19.99 -52.96
N THR A 46 48.07 -19.78 -54.23
CA THR A 46 46.78 -19.22 -54.64
C THR A 46 45.62 -20.20 -54.39
N GLU A 47 45.79 -21.49 -54.66
CA GLU A 47 44.76 -22.51 -54.38
C GLU A 47 44.52 -22.67 -52.88
N ARG A 48 45.58 -22.65 -52.06
CA ARG A 48 45.44 -22.66 -50.59
C ARG A 48 44.72 -21.41 -50.07
N ALA A 49 45.01 -20.24 -50.64
CA ALA A 49 44.31 -19.00 -50.29
C ALA A 49 42.82 -19.06 -50.66
N VAL A 50 42.48 -19.59 -51.84
CA VAL A 50 41.09 -19.76 -52.29
C VAL A 50 40.36 -20.79 -51.41
N GLN A 51 40.99 -21.91 -51.06
CA GLN A 51 40.42 -22.91 -50.16
C GLN A 51 40.17 -22.36 -48.75
N LEU A 52 41.10 -21.57 -48.20
CA LEU A 52 40.92 -20.88 -46.92
C LEU A 52 39.74 -19.90 -46.95
N VAL A 53 39.59 -19.14 -48.04
CA VAL A 53 38.45 -18.23 -48.21
C VAL A 53 37.13 -19.00 -48.28
N ILE A 54 37.08 -20.11 -49.01
CA ILE A 54 35.88 -20.98 -49.07
C ILE A 54 35.56 -21.56 -47.69
N LEU A 55 36.57 -22.07 -46.98
CA LEU A 55 36.40 -22.63 -45.63
C LEU A 55 35.86 -21.58 -44.64
N LEU A 56 36.45 -20.38 -44.63
CA LEU A 56 35.98 -19.28 -43.79
C LEU A 56 34.54 -18.85 -44.15
N THR A 57 34.20 -18.89 -45.44
CA THR A 57 32.84 -18.59 -45.91
C THR A 57 31.84 -19.62 -45.37
N VAL A 58 32.13 -20.91 -45.51
CA VAL A 58 31.28 -21.99 -44.97
C VAL A 58 31.16 -21.91 -43.45
N LEU A 59 32.27 -21.68 -42.75
CA LEU A 59 32.30 -21.55 -41.30
C LEU A 59 31.46 -20.35 -40.80
N SER A 60 31.45 -19.25 -41.55
CA SER A 60 30.62 -18.07 -41.23
C SER A 60 29.11 -18.33 -41.40
N LEU A 61 28.73 -19.24 -42.29
CA LEU A 61 27.33 -19.63 -42.54
C LEU A 61 26.82 -20.68 -41.53
N ALA A 62 27.71 -21.44 -40.90
CA ALA A 62 27.35 -22.54 -40.01
C ALA A 62 26.35 -22.16 -38.89
N PRO A 63 26.50 -21.02 -38.17
CA PRO A 63 25.52 -20.62 -37.14
C PRO A 63 24.13 -20.39 -37.72
N SER A 64 24.04 -19.84 -38.94
CA SER A 64 22.76 -19.58 -39.59
C SER A 64 22.08 -20.88 -40.02
N ILE A 65 22.86 -21.83 -40.55
CA ILE A 65 22.36 -23.17 -40.92
C ILE A 65 21.80 -23.89 -39.69
N LEU A 66 22.54 -23.85 -38.57
CA LEU A 66 22.10 -24.45 -37.31
C LEU A 66 20.75 -23.86 -36.85
N VAL A 67 20.56 -22.54 -36.97
CA VAL A 67 19.28 -21.89 -36.63
C VAL A 67 18.12 -22.35 -37.53
N MET A 68 18.40 -22.62 -38.81
CA MET A 68 17.38 -23.02 -39.80
C MET A 68 16.91 -24.47 -39.67
N VAL A 69 17.78 -25.39 -39.23
CA VAL A 69 17.48 -26.84 -39.19
C VAL A 69 17.14 -27.37 -37.78
N THR A 70 17.03 -26.47 -36.79
CA THR A 70 16.80 -26.83 -35.38
C THR A 70 15.57 -26.13 -34.81
N SER A 71 15.22 -26.44 -33.55
CA SER A 71 14.13 -25.81 -32.80
C SER A 71 14.38 -24.35 -32.39
N PHE A 72 15.56 -23.79 -32.69
CA PHE A 72 15.97 -22.45 -32.25
C PHE A 72 14.99 -21.36 -32.67
N THR A 73 14.58 -21.39 -33.95
CA THR A 73 13.68 -20.37 -34.53
C THR A 73 12.37 -20.28 -33.75
N ARG A 74 11.78 -21.41 -33.36
CA ARG A 74 10.54 -21.43 -32.57
C ARG A 74 10.75 -20.82 -31.19
N ILE A 75 11.80 -21.22 -30.49
CA ILE A 75 12.05 -20.80 -29.11
C ILE A 75 12.34 -19.29 -29.06
N VAL A 76 13.22 -18.78 -29.92
CA VAL A 76 13.62 -17.36 -29.88
C VAL A 76 12.44 -16.44 -30.18
N VAL A 77 11.55 -16.83 -31.10
CA VAL A 77 10.35 -16.04 -31.44
C VAL A 77 9.35 -16.04 -30.29
N VAL A 78 9.05 -17.22 -29.70
CA VAL A 78 8.13 -17.30 -28.55
C VAL A 78 8.65 -16.47 -27.37
N LEU A 79 9.94 -16.59 -27.05
CA LEU A 79 10.57 -15.82 -25.98
C LEU A 79 10.52 -14.31 -26.26
N SER A 80 10.79 -13.89 -27.50
CA SER A 80 10.72 -12.47 -27.90
C SER A 80 9.31 -11.88 -27.80
N LEU A 81 8.29 -12.65 -28.22
CA LEU A 81 6.89 -12.26 -28.10
C LEU A 81 6.46 -12.18 -26.63
N LEU A 82 6.88 -13.14 -25.79
CA LEU A 82 6.61 -13.11 -24.36
C LEU A 82 7.23 -11.89 -23.67
N ARG A 83 8.47 -11.51 -24.02
CA ARG A 83 9.08 -10.28 -23.49
C ARG A 83 8.23 -9.05 -23.80
N SER A 84 7.72 -8.97 -25.03
CA SER A 84 6.87 -7.86 -25.46
C SER A 84 5.51 -7.87 -24.72
N ALA A 85 4.98 -9.06 -24.42
CA ALA A 85 3.71 -9.23 -23.71
C ALA A 85 3.73 -8.72 -22.27
N ILE A 86 4.85 -8.90 -21.56
CA ILE A 86 4.98 -8.52 -20.15
C ILE A 86 5.18 -6.99 -20.00
N GLY A 87 5.34 -6.24 -21.10
CA GLY A 87 5.54 -4.79 -21.06
C GLY A 87 6.92 -4.35 -20.55
N LEU A 88 7.86 -5.28 -20.40
CA LEU A 88 9.24 -4.97 -20.01
C LEU A 88 10.00 -4.42 -21.22
N GLN A 89 10.34 -3.12 -21.19
CA GLN A 89 10.92 -2.44 -22.35
C GLN A 89 12.34 -2.90 -22.71
N THR A 90 13.10 -3.48 -21.77
CA THR A 90 14.52 -3.85 -22.00
C THR A 90 14.98 -5.13 -21.30
N ALA A 91 14.19 -5.70 -20.40
CA ALA A 91 14.51 -6.94 -19.69
C ALA A 91 13.60 -8.09 -20.16
N PRO A 92 14.13 -9.29 -20.47
CA PRO A 92 15.55 -9.64 -20.53
C PRO A 92 16.27 -9.08 -21.79
N PRO A 93 17.59 -8.81 -21.72
CA PRO A 93 18.38 -8.39 -22.88
C PRO A 93 18.34 -9.40 -24.02
N ASN A 94 18.46 -8.94 -25.27
CA ASN A 94 18.47 -9.82 -26.45
C ASN A 94 19.49 -10.96 -26.33
N MET A 95 20.67 -10.68 -25.78
CA MET A 95 21.71 -11.70 -25.58
C MET A 95 21.25 -12.83 -24.66
N VAL A 96 20.56 -12.51 -23.56
CA VAL A 96 20.02 -13.53 -22.64
C VAL A 96 18.98 -14.39 -23.34
N MET A 97 18.13 -13.79 -24.16
CA MET A 97 17.09 -14.50 -24.92
C MET A 97 17.70 -15.45 -25.95
N VAL A 98 18.71 -15.00 -26.69
CA VAL A 98 19.44 -15.82 -27.66
C VAL A 98 20.19 -16.95 -26.95
N SER A 99 20.86 -16.67 -25.83
CA SER A 99 21.55 -17.71 -25.05
C SER A 99 20.57 -18.75 -24.51
N LEU A 100 19.44 -18.33 -23.96
CA LEU A 100 18.41 -19.25 -23.47
C LEU A 100 17.82 -20.08 -24.62
N ALA A 101 17.55 -19.46 -25.77
CA ALA A 101 17.10 -20.17 -26.96
C ALA A 101 18.13 -21.20 -27.43
N LEU A 102 19.42 -20.87 -27.44
CA LEU A 102 20.50 -21.78 -27.83
C LEU A 102 20.60 -22.98 -26.88
N PHE A 103 20.60 -22.74 -25.57
CA PHE A 103 20.65 -23.82 -24.57
C PHE A 103 19.43 -24.74 -24.66
N LEU A 104 18.22 -24.19 -24.76
CA LEU A 104 17.00 -24.97 -24.91
C LEU A 104 16.99 -25.73 -26.24
N SER A 105 17.52 -25.15 -27.31
CA SER A 105 17.66 -25.83 -28.60
C SER A 105 18.61 -27.01 -28.50
N ALA A 106 19.79 -26.83 -27.91
CA ALA A 106 20.76 -27.91 -27.70
C ALA A 106 20.15 -29.05 -26.87
N PHE A 107 19.40 -28.72 -25.81
CA PHE A 107 18.71 -29.70 -24.97
C PHE A 107 17.65 -30.48 -25.76
N ILE A 108 16.81 -29.80 -26.55
CA ILE A 108 15.77 -30.45 -27.37
C ILE A 108 16.38 -31.27 -28.52
N MET A 109 17.46 -30.77 -29.13
CA MET A 109 18.11 -31.39 -30.28
C MET A 109 19.10 -32.50 -29.90
N MET A 110 19.36 -32.73 -28.61
CA MET A 110 20.32 -33.74 -28.14
C MET A 110 20.16 -35.12 -28.80
N PRO A 111 18.96 -35.73 -28.93
CA PRO A 111 18.81 -37.02 -29.61
C PRO A 111 19.17 -36.96 -31.10
N THR A 112 18.82 -35.87 -31.80
CA THR A 112 19.14 -35.69 -33.22
C THR A 112 20.63 -35.50 -33.45
N LEU A 113 21.28 -34.71 -32.59
CA LEU A 113 22.73 -34.46 -32.64
C LEU A 113 23.51 -35.75 -32.37
N GLN A 114 23.09 -36.54 -31.38
CA GLN A 114 23.71 -37.81 -31.05
C GLN A 114 23.59 -38.81 -32.21
N ALA A 115 22.39 -38.95 -32.79
CA ALA A 115 22.18 -39.82 -33.94
C ALA A 115 23.03 -39.41 -35.16
N ALA A 116 23.15 -38.11 -35.44
CA ALA A 116 24.00 -37.61 -36.52
C ALA A 116 25.49 -37.87 -36.27
N TYR A 117 25.92 -37.75 -35.01
CA TYR A 117 27.29 -38.05 -34.62
C TYR A 117 27.61 -39.54 -34.81
N ASP A 118 26.76 -40.42 -34.26
CA ASP A 118 26.98 -41.87 -34.29
C ASP A 118 26.87 -42.45 -35.71
N ALA A 119 25.97 -41.94 -36.56
CA ALA A 119 25.71 -42.48 -37.89
C ALA A 119 26.66 -41.97 -38.99
N GLY A 120 27.15 -40.73 -38.87
CA GLY A 120 27.92 -40.07 -39.93
C GLY A 120 29.29 -39.55 -39.48
N VAL A 121 29.37 -38.85 -38.34
CA VAL A 121 30.62 -38.19 -37.92
C VAL A 121 31.64 -39.19 -37.37
N GLN A 122 31.21 -40.08 -36.47
CA GLN A 122 32.09 -41.07 -35.84
C GLN A 122 32.73 -42.02 -36.88
N PRO A 123 31.97 -42.63 -37.82
CA PRO A 123 32.56 -43.52 -38.83
C PRO A 123 33.48 -42.79 -39.83
N LEU A 124 33.25 -41.49 -40.09
CA LEU A 124 34.15 -40.69 -40.92
C LEU A 124 35.51 -40.47 -40.24
N ILE A 125 35.50 -40.18 -38.93
CA ILE A 125 36.72 -40.01 -38.13
C ILE A 125 37.49 -41.33 -38.04
N ASP A 126 36.76 -42.45 -37.93
CA ASP A 126 37.34 -43.79 -37.87
C ASP A 126 37.85 -44.28 -39.25
N GLY A 127 37.53 -43.57 -40.33
CA GLY A 127 37.93 -43.90 -41.70
C GLY A 127 37.11 -45.01 -42.36
N ASP A 128 35.95 -45.35 -41.79
CA ASP A 128 35.06 -46.40 -42.28
C ASP A 128 34.22 -45.97 -43.50
N ILE A 129 34.01 -44.65 -43.65
CA ILE A 129 33.23 -44.07 -44.74
C ILE A 129 33.89 -42.81 -45.31
N GLU A 130 33.60 -42.56 -46.58
CA GLU A 130 33.99 -41.32 -47.28
C GLU A 130 33.11 -40.13 -46.85
N PHE A 131 33.61 -38.92 -47.07
CA PHE A 131 32.94 -37.67 -46.68
C PHE A 131 31.51 -37.56 -47.23
N ASP A 132 31.27 -37.93 -48.50
CA ASP A 132 29.94 -37.83 -49.12
C ASP A 132 28.92 -38.74 -48.43
N GLN A 133 29.33 -39.96 -48.05
CA GLN A 133 28.47 -40.89 -47.30
C GLN A 133 28.25 -40.42 -45.86
N ALA A 134 29.27 -39.84 -45.24
CA ALA A 134 29.16 -39.26 -43.91
C ALA A 134 28.17 -38.09 -43.89
N TYR A 135 28.20 -37.22 -44.91
CA TYR A 135 27.27 -36.10 -45.05
C TYR A 135 25.83 -36.59 -45.16
N GLU A 136 25.57 -37.58 -46.02
CA GLU A 136 24.23 -38.15 -46.21
C GLU A 136 23.70 -38.72 -44.88
N ARG A 137 24.47 -39.62 -44.24
CA ARG A 137 24.10 -40.25 -42.97
C ARG A 137 23.96 -39.27 -41.80
N ALA A 138 24.79 -38.23 -41.74
CA ALA A 138 24.70 -37.21 -40.70
C ALA A 138 23.51 -36.27 -40.91
N SER A 139 23.04 -36.09 -42.15
CA SER A 139 21.92 -35.22 -42.48
C SER A 139 20.54 -35.86 -42.26
N ASP A 140 20.45 -37.19 -42.31
CA ASP A 140 19.19 -37.95 -42.19
C ASP A 140 18.47 -37.77 -40.84
N PRO A 141 19.15 -37.72 -39.68
CA PRO A 141 18.49 -37.41 -38.42
C PRO A 141 17.84 -36.02 -38.40
N PHE A 142 18.48 -35.02 -39.02
CA PHE A 142 17.91 -33.68 -39.14
C PHE A 142 16.70 -33.66 -40.07
N ARG A 143 16.77 -34.37 -41.20
CA ARG A 143 15.63 -34.58 -42.10
C ARG A 143 14.43 -35.17 -41.36
N THR A 144 14.67 -36.25 -40.62
CA THR A 144 13.65 -36.95 -39.83
C THR A 144 13.03 -36.03 -38.79
N PHE A 145 13.86 -35.26 -38.07
CA PHE A 145 13.40 -34.27 -37.11
C PHE A 145 12.51 -33.21 -37.78
N MET A 146 12.96 -32.62 -38.89
CA MET A 146 12.19 -31.58 -39.60
C MET A 146 10.85 -32.12 -40.11
N LEU A 147 10.84 -33.30 -40.76
CA LEU A 147 9.61 -33.93 -41.25
C LEU A 147 8.59 -34.18 -40.14
N SER A 148 9.04 -34.50 -38.92
CA SER A 148 8.15 -34.68 -37.76
C SER A 148 7.46 -33.39 -37.27
N GLN A 149 7.99 -32.23 -37.64
CA GLN A 149 7.52 -30.91 -37.19
C GLN A 149 6.86 -30.09 -38.31
N VAL A 150 7.26 -30.31 -39.57
CA VAL A 150 6.71 -29.62 -40.74
C VAL A 150 5.23 -29.96 -40.89
N ARG A 151 4.43 -28.95 -41.22
CA ARG A 151 3.02 -29.14 -41.53
C ARG A 151 2.90 -29.59 -42.98
N GLU A 152 2.07 -30.61 -43.23
CA GLU A 152 1.81 -31.14 -44.58
C GLU A 152 1.46 -30.05 -45.59
N LYS A 153 0.66 -29.06 -45.18
CA LYS A 153 0.28 -27.91 -46.03
C LYS A 153 1.46 -27.03 -46.42
N ASP A 154 2.35 -26.76 -45.47
CA ASP A 154 3.51 -25.89 -45.69
C ASP A 154 4.54 -26.66 -46.56
N LEU A 155 4.68 -27.99 -46.39
CA LEU A 155 5.48 -28.83 -47.26
C LEU A 155 4.95 -28.88 -48.71
N ALA A 156 3.65 -29.12 -48.87
CA ALA A 156 3.00 -29.18 -50.19
C ALA A 156 3.16 -27.86 -50.97
N LEU A 157 3.08 -26.71 -50.27
CA LEU A 157 3.30 -25.40 -50.87
C LEU A 157 4.70 -25.29 -51.49
N PHE A 158 5.75 -25.65 -50.77
CA PHE A 158 7.11 -25.55 -51.30
C PHE A 158 7.42 -26.58 -52.37
N GLN A 159 6.74 -27.74 -52.34
CA GLN A 159 6.81 -28.73 -53.41
C GLN A 159 6.14 -28.23 -54.70
N GLU A 160 4.98 -27.58 -54.61
CA GLU A 160 4.33 -26.95 -55.76
C GLU A 160 5.19 -25.82 -56.35
N LEU A 161 5.79 -25.00 -55.49
CA LEU A 161 6.65 -23.89 -55.90
C LEU A 161 7.99 -24.33 -56.51
N SER A 162 8.50 -25.52 -56.16
CA SER A 162 9.78 -26.00 -56.69
C SER A 162 9.67 -26.48 -58.14
N GLY A 163 8.46 -26.81 -58.61
CA GLY A 163 8.22 -27.37 -59.93
C GLY A 163 8.86 -28.75 -60.16
N GLN A 164 9.33 -29.41 -59.09
CA GLN A 164 9.93 -30.74 -59.14
C GLN A 164 8.84 -31.83 -59.12
N ASP A 165 9.14 -32.99 -59.70
CA ASP A 165 8.24 -34.14 -59.68
C ASP A 165 7.93 -34.57 -58.24
N THR A 166 6.72 -35.10 -58.03
CA THR A 166 6.28 -35.53 -56.69
C THR A 166 7.15 -36.71 -56.23
N PRO A 167 7.95 -36.59 -55.15
CA PRO A 167 8.73 -37.69 -54.59
C PRO A 167 7.85 -38.90 -54.25
N GLU A 168 8.39 -40.10 -54.47
CA GLU A 168 7.68 -41.37 -54.22
C GLU A 168 7.58 -41.67 -52.71
N GLY A 169 8.50 -41.15 -51.90
CA GLY A 169 8.48 -41.23 -50.44
C GLY A 169 9.05 -40.00 -49.71
N PRO A 170 8.86 -39.90 -48.38
CA PRO A 170 9.41 -38.81 -47.54
C PRO A 170 10.95 -38.73 -47.59
N GLU A 171 11.61 -39.86 -47.77
CA GLU A 171 13.06 -40.00 -47.98
C GLU A 171 13.58 -39.25 -49.22
N ASP A 172 12.82 -39.19 -50.31
CA ASP A 172 13.27 -38.61 -51.60
C ASP A 172 13.17 -37.07 -51.65
N LEU A 173 12.65 -36.45 -50.60
CA LEU A 173 12.42 -35.01 -50.57
C LEU A 173 13.75 -34.23 -50.60
N SER A 174 13.89 -33.18 -51.40
CA SER A 174 15.11 -32.36 -51.35
C SER A 174 15.17 -31.52 -50.07
N MET A 175 16.35 -31.44 -49.43
CA MET A 175 16.60 -30.50 -48.32
C MET A 175 16.32 -29.03 -48.70
N SER A 176 16.47 -28.69 -49.97
CA SER A 176 16.15 -27.36 -50.51
C SER A 176 14.65 -27.00 -50.43
N ILE A 177 13.77 -28.00 -50.35
CA ILE A 177 12.32 -27.84 -50.17
C ILE A 177 11.97 -27.96 -48.67
N LEU A 178 12.57 -28.94 -47.99
CA LEU A 178 12.25 -29.25 -46.60
C LEU A 178 12.65 -28.12 -45.64
N VAL A 179 13.85 -27.55 -45.79
CA VAL A 179 14.35 -26.52 -44.85
C VAL A 179 13.47 -25.26 -44.87
N PRO A 180 13.15 -24.66 -46.04
CA PRO A 180 12.22 -23.53 -46.07
C PRO A 180 10.82 -23.86 -45.54
N ALA A 181 10.27 -25.05 -45.87
CA ALA A 181 8.97 -25.49 -45.38
C ALA A 181 8.94 -25.66 -43.84
N PHE A 182 10.01 -26.22 -43.28
CA PHE A 182 10.21 -26.35 -41.83
C PHE A 182 10.28 -24.97 -41.17
N MET A 183 11.11 -24.06 -41.68
CA MET A 183 11.23 -22.72 -41.12
C MET A 183 9.89 -21.98 -41.06
N ILE A 184 9.10 -22.04 -42.13
CA ILE A 184 7.76 -21.42 -42.16
C ILE A 184 6.81 -22.10 -41.16
N SER A 185 6.85 -23.44 -41.07
CA SER A 185 6.06 -24.20 -40.09
C SER A 185 6.42 -23.80 -38.65
N GLU A 186 7.71 -23.70 -38.34
CA GLU A 186 8.22 -23.31 -37.02
C GLU A 186 7.84 -21.87 -36.66
N LEU A 187 8.01 -20.94 -37.59
CA LEU A 187 7.63 -19.53 -37.39
C LEU A 187 6.14 -19.41 -37.11
N ARG A 188 5.29 -20.04 -37.91
CA ARG A 188 3.84 -20.02 -37.70
C ARG A 188 3.48 -20.56 -36.32
N ARG A 189 4.03 -21.72 -35.95
CA ARG A 189 3.77 -22.33 -34.64
C ARG A 189 4.28 -21.46 -33.48
N ALA A 190 5.40 -20.80 -33.66
CA ALA A 190 5.93 -19.84 -32.69
C ALA A 190 5.02 -18.63 -32.51
N PHE A 191 4.46 -18.09 -33.60
CA PHE A 191 3.47 -17.01 -33.53
C PHE A 191 2.17 -17.48 -32.87
N GLU A 192 1.69 -18.68 -33.16
CA GLU A 192 0.50 -19.25 -32.50
C GLU A 192 0.71 -19.38 -30.99
N ILE A 193 1.83 -19.97 -30.55
CA ILE A 193 2.20 -20.07 -29.13
C ILE A 193 2.34 -18.68 -28.51
N GLY A 194 3.09 -17.79 -29.17
CA GLY A 194 3.33 -16.44 -28.68
C GLY A 194 2.04 -15.64 -28.52
N PHE A 195 1.09 -15.76 -29.46
CA PHE A 195 -0.22 -15.12 -29.38
C PHE A 195 -1.05 -15.65 -28.20
N LEU A 196 -1.08 -16.98 -28.00
CA LEU A 196 -1.79 -17.59 -26.88
C LEU A 196 -1.22 -17.15 -25.53
N LEU A 197 0.11 -17.00 -25.43
CA LEU A 197 0.77 -16.48 -24.24
C LEU A 197 0.56 -14.97 -24.05
N TYR A 198 0.37 -14.21 -25.14
CA TYR A 198 0.14 -12.76 -25.10
C TYR A 198 -1.27 -12.40 -24.62
N LEU A 199 -2.26 -13.27 -24.90
CA LEU A 199 -3.69 -13.00 -24.69
C LEU A 199 -4.06 -12.61 -23.25
N PRO A 200 -3.57 -13.29 -22.18
CA PRO A 200 -3.89 -12.90 -20.80
C PRO A 200 -3.40 -11.49 -20.45
N PHE A 201 -2.20 -11.11 -20.91
CA PHE A 201 -1.64 -9.78 -20.66
C PHE A 201 -2.45 -8.69 -21.36
N LEU A 202 -2.84 -8.92 -22.62
CA LEU A 202 -3.70 -8.01 -23.37
C LEU A 202 -5.05 -7.79 -22.66
N ILE A 203 -5.66 -8.85 -22.12
CA ILE A 203 -6.91 -8.72 -21.37
C ILE A 203 -6.73 -7.85 -20.13
N ILE A 204 -5.64 -8.04 -19.37
CA ILE A 204 -5.35 -7.24 -18.18
C ILE A 204 -5.22 -5.76 -18.56
N ASP A 205 -4.43 -5.46 -19.59
CA ASP A 205 -4.23 -4.09 -20.08
C ASP A 205 -5.54 -3.44 -20.53
N LEU A 206 -6.37 -4.18 -21.29
CA LEU A 206 -7.66 -3.67 -21.75
C LEU A 206 -8.61 -3.38 -20.59
N VAL A 207 -8.67 -4.24 -19.57
CA VAL A 207 -9.53 -4.05 -18.40
C VAL A 207 -9.07 -2.84 -17.58
N ILE A 208 -7.76 -2.63 -17.42
CA ILE A 208 -7.23 -1.45 -16.71
C ILE A 208 -7.63 -0.18 -17.46
N VAL A 209 -7.43 -0.14 -18.78
CA VAL A 209 -7.79 1.01 -19.64
C VAL A 209 -9.31 1.26 -19.64
N GLU A 210 -10.13 0.22 -19.68
CA GLU A 210 -11.60 0.33 -19.57
C GLU A 210 -12.00 1.02 -18.26
N ARG A 211 -11.46 0.57 -17.12
CA ARG A 211 -11.74 1.15 -15.79
C ARG A 211 -11.30 2.60 -15.71
N GLU A 212 -10.14 2.93 -16.28
CA GLU A 212 -9.63 4.31 -16.31
C GLU A 212 -10.52 5.22 -17.15
N LEU A 213 -10.88 4.80 -18.36
CA LEU A 213 -11.78 5.54 -19.25
C LEU A 213 -13.16 5.74 -18.62
N PHE A 214 -13.75 4.68 -18.06
CA PHE A 214 -15.01 4.75 -17.36
C PHE A 214 -14.96 5.78 -16.24
N SER A 215 -13.93 5.72 -15.40
CA SER A 215 -13.77 6.63 -14.26
C SER A 215 -13.62 8.09 -14.71
N ARG A 216 -12.87 8.34 -15.79
CA ARG A 216 -12.75 9.68 -16.38
C ARG A 216 -14.06 10.21 -16.97
N ILE A 217 -14.83 9.34 -17.64
CA ILE A 217 -16.14 9.70 -18.18
C ILE A 217 -17.09 10.05 -17.03
N VAL A 218 -17.16 9.19 -16.01
CA VAL A 218 -17.98 9.42 -14.82
C VAL A 218 -17.62 10.76 -14.18
N LEU A 219 -16.34 11.08 -13.95
CA LEU A 219 -15.93 12.37 -13.41
C LEU A 219 -16.37 13.55 -14.27
N SER A 220 -16.22 13.45 -15.60
CA SER A 220 -16.58 14.57 -16.49
C SER A 220 -18.09 14.81 -16.59
N VAL A 221 -18.90 13.76 -16.41
CA VAL A 221 -20.36 13.85 -16.37
C VAL A 221 -20.86 14.25 -14.99
N PHE A 222 -20.19 13.81 -13.91
CA PHE A 222 -20.60 14.02 -12.52
C PHE A 222 -20.87 15.49 -12.20
N ASP A 223 -19.96 16.38 -12.63
CA ASP A 223 -20.08 17.82 -12.39
C ASP A 223 -21.27 18.47 -13.13
N GLN A 224 -21.79 17.81 -14.15
CA GLN A 224 -22.93 18.29 -14.96
C GLN A 224 -24.28 17.83 -14.40
N LEU A 225 -24.29 16.85 -13.49
CA LEU A 225 -25.51 16.31 -12.89
C LEU A 225 -26.03 17.19 -11.76
N ASP A 226 -27.34 17.14 -11.51
CA ASP A 226 -27.97 17.74 -10.34
C ASP A 226 -27.73 16.90 -9.07
N LYS A 227 -28.09 17.43 -7.89
CA LYS A 227 -27.80 16.80 -6.60
C LYS A 227 -28.42 15.40 -6.47
N GLU A 228 -29.65 15.22 -6.98
CA GLU A 228 -30.37 13.95 -6.90
C GLU A 228 -29.74 12.88 -7.81
N ALA A 229 -29.42 13.22 -9.07
CA ALA A 229 -28.75 12.29 -9.97
C ALA A 229 -27.32 11.96 -9.52
N ARG A 230 -26.60 12.92 -8.91
CA ARG A 230 -25.28 12.65 -8.29
C ARG A 230 -25.38 11.61 -7.19
N TYR A 231 -26.37 11.73 -6.31
CA TYR A 231 -26.58 10.78 -5.21
C TYR A 231 -26.89 9.37 -5.74
N GLU A 232 -27.82 9.26 -6.70
CA GLU A 232 -28.15 7.97 -7.30
C GLU A 232 -26.93 7.30 -7.97
N LEU A 233 -26.12 8.09 -8.68
CA LEU A 233 -24.89 7.63 -9.30
C LEU A 233 -23.90 7.12 -8.24
N VAL A 234 -23.66 7.90 -7.18
CA VAL A 234 -22.75 7.53 -6.08
C VAL A 234 -23.19 6.23 -5.42
N VAL A 235 -24.46 6.07 -5.08
CA VAL A 235 -24.96 4.86 -4.41
C VAL A 235 -24.72 3.61 -5.26
N ARG A 236 -24.87 3.71 -6.59
CA ARG A 236 -24.58 2.61 -7.52
C ARG A 236 -23.08 2.30 -7.62
N LEU A 237 -22.25 3.34 -7.65
CA LEU A 237 -20.79 3.20 -7.77
C LEU A 237 -20.14 2.70 -6.47
N ALA A 238 -20.69 3.09 -5.32
CA ALA A 238 -20.12 2.84 -4.00
C ALA A 238 -19.99 1.36 -3.63
N LYS A 239 -20.69 0.43 -4.29
CA LYS A 239 -20.60 -1.01 -4.01
C LYS A 239 -19.82 -1.79 -5.06
N THR A 240 -19.24 -1.09 -6.04
CA THR A 240 -18.68 -1.70 -7.24
C THR A 240 -17.15 -1.58 -7.24
N ASP A 241 -16.46 -2.62 -7.72
CA ASP A 241 -14.99 -2.69 -7.86
C ASP A 241 -14.50 -2.29 -9.27
N ARG A 242 -15.41 -1.79 -10.10
CA ARG A 242 -15.17 -1.37 -11.49
C ARG A 242 -14.66 0.06 -11.61
N ILE A 243 -14.71 0.84 -10.53
CA ILE A 243 -14.11 2.19 -10.48
C ILE A 243 -12.65 2.12 -10.02
N ILE A 244 -11.85 3.09 -10.42
CA ILE A 244 -10.48 3.22 -9.91
C ILE A 244 -10.46 3.99 -8.58
N PRO A 245 -9.41 3.83 -7.76
CA PRO A 245 -9.29 4.56 -6.49
C PRO A 245 -9.39 6.08 -6.62
N ASP A 246 -8.83 6.67 -7.68
CA ASP A 246 -8.88 8.12 -7.89
C ASP A 246 -10.32 8.67 -7.96
N LEU A 247 -11.24 7.93 -8.59
CA LEU A 247 -12.65 8.32 -8.63
C LEU A 247 -13.30 8.17 -7.25
N ALA A 248 -13.07 7.05 -6.55
CA ALA A 248 -13.60 6.84 -5.20
C ALA A 248 -13.09 7.93 -4.23
N ASP A 249 -11.81 8.25 -4.28
CA ASP A 249 -11.16 9.26 -3.46
C ASP A 249 -11.67 10.68 -3.77
N ARG A 250 -11.99 10.96 -5.04
CA ARG A 250 -12.60 12.24 -5.45
C ARG A 250 -14.03 12.35 -4.96
N LEU A 251 -14.83 11.29 -5.07
CA LEU A 251 -16.21 11.25 -4.56
C LEU A 251 -16.26 11.37 -3.03
N ALA A 252 -15.29 10.80 -2.32
CA ALA A 252 -15.19 10.93 -0.87
C ALA A 252 -14.91 12.36 -0.37
N GLN A 253 -14.44 13.25 -1.25
CA GLN A 253 -14.20 14.66 -0.94
C GLN A 253 -15.46 15.54 -1.03
N GLU A 254 -16.54 15.06 -1.66
CA GLU A 254 -17.82 15.77 -1.75
C GLU A 254 -18.48 15.94 -0.37
N ASP A 255 -19.59 16.68 -0.30
CA ASP A 255 -20.36 16.84 0.93
C ASP A 255 -20.74 15.50 1.57
N TYR A 256 -20.95 15.49 2.89
CA TYR A 256 -21.18 14.25 3.64
C TYR A 256 -22.31 13.40 3.06
N GLU A 257 -23.47 14.00 2.76
CA GLU A 257 -24.63 13.30 2.18
C GLU A 257 -24.30 12.53 0.89
N LEU A 258 -23.40 13.06 0.06
CA LEU A 258 -22.99 12.43 -1.19
C LEU A 258 -21.84 11.45 -0.98
N SER A 259 -20.94 11.72 -0.02
CA SER A 259 -19.73 10.94 0.17
C SER A 259 -19.92 9.73 1.10
N GLU A 260 -20.95 9.73 1.96
CA GLU A 260 -21.23 8.65 2.93
C GLU A 260 -21.22 7.25 2.29
N PRO A 261 -21.96 6.96 1.20
CA PRO A 261 -21.98 5.61 0.63
C PRO A 261 -20.59 5.16 0.16
N VAL A 262 -19.79 6.07 -0.40
CA VAL A 262 -18.44 5.77 -0.89
C VAL A 262 -17.49 5.54 0.28
N ILE A 263 -17.56 6.39 1.32
CA ILE A 263 -16.71 6.27 2.50
C ILE A 263 -17.03 5.00 3.28
N GLU A 264 -18.29 4.58 3.40
CA GLU A 264 -18.64 3.40 4.19
C GLU A 264 -18.49 2.09 3.39
N CYS A 265 -18.90 2.06 2.12
CA CYS A 265 -19.05 0.81 1.36
C CYS A 265 -18.01 0.59 0.26
N SER A 266 -17.33 1.63 -0.24
CA SER A 266 -16.48 1.48 -1.42
C SER A 266 -15.26 0.62 -1.13
N PRO A 267 -15.04 -0.49 -1.86
CA PRO A 267 -13.82 -1.27 -1.75
C PRO A 267 -12.62 -0.58 -2.43
N MET A 268 -12.86 0.49 -3.19
CA MET A 268 -11.84 1.14 -4.02
C MET A 268 -11.25 2.41 -3.38
N ILE A 269 -11.79 2.89 -2.25
CA ILE A 269 -11.22 4.07 -1.57
C ILE A 269 -9.82 3.76 -1.04
N SER A 270 -8.88 4.67 -1.24
CA SER A 270 -7.49 4.43 -0.88
C SER A 270 -7.25 4.63 0.62
N GLN A 271 -6.31 3.87 1.19
CA GLN A 271 -5.87 4.03 2.59
C GLN A 271 -5.38 5.48 2.89
N PRO A 272 -4.62 6.15 2.00
CA PRO A 272 -4.30 7.58 2.17
C PRO A 272 -5.53 8.50 2.21
N ALA A 273 -6.58 8.21 1.43
CA ALA A 273 -7.82 8.99 1.47
C ALA A 273 -8.58 8.79 2.80
N LEU A 274 -8.68 7.56 3.29
CA LEU A 274 -9.26 7.27 4.60
C LEU A 274 -8.47 7.97 5.72
N MET A 275 -7.14 7.92 5.68
CA MET A 275 -6.27 8.63 6.63
C MET A 275 -6.49 10.14 6.60
N ARG A 276 -6.65 10.74 5.41
CA ARG A 276 -6.97 12.16 5.27
C ARG A 276 -8.31 12.49 5.94
N ILE A 277 -9.34 11.66 5.73
CA ILE A 277 -10.65 11.82 6.38
C ILE A 277 -10.53 11.69 7.90
N ALA A 278 -9.76 10.72 8.41
CA ALA A 278 -9.52 10.57 9.85
C ALA A 278 -8.82 11.80 10.46
N ARG A 279 -7.89 12.43 9.74
CA ARG A 279 -7.11 13.58 10.25
C ARG A 279 -7.85 14.91 10.16
N THR A 280 -8.58 15.16 9.07
CA THR A 280 -9.13 16.50 8.75
C THR A 280 -10.61 16.48 8.37
N GLY A 281 -11.24 15.32 8.23
CA GLY A 281 -12.68 15.22 7.97
C GLY A 281 -13.52 15.60 9.18
N GLY A 282 -14.80 15.91 8.95
CA GLY A 282 -15.79 16.09 10.03
C GLY A 282 -16.18 14.77 10.70
N ASN A 283 -16.83 14.84 11.87
CA ASN A 283 -17.19 13.65 12.65
C ASN A 283 -18.12 12.69 11.89
N ASP A 284 -19.03 13.19 11.05
CA ASP A 284 -19.92 12.33 10.24
C ASP A 284 -19.15 11.44 9.24
N LYS A 285 -18.16 12.03 8.56
CA LYS A 285 -17.28 11.29 7.66
C LYS A 285 -16.41 10.29 8.44
N ARG A 286 -15.88 10.69 9.60
CA ARG A 286 -15.09 9.80 10.47
C ARG A 286 -15.92 8.64 11.01
N LEU A 287 -17.19 8.87 11.33
CA LEU A 287 -18.14 7.85 11.73
C LEU A 287 -18.35 6.82 10.62
N SER A 288 -18.47 7.28 9.37
CA SER A 288 -18.57 6.40 8.21
C SER A 288 -17.29 5.58 8.00
N VAL A 289 -16.11 6.19 8.19
CA VAL A 289 -14.82 5.46 8.15
C VAL A 289 -14.79 4.39 9.26
N ALA A 290 -15.22 4.71 10.48
CA ALA A 290 -15.19 3.79 11.61
C ALA A 290 -16.03 2.52 11.40
N ARG A 291 -17.03 2.54 10.52
CA ARG A 291 -17.88 1.39 10.19
C ARG A 291 -17.31 0.48 9.10
N ARG A 292 -16.20 0.87 8.47
CA ARG A 292 -15.59 0.08 7.38
C ARG A 292 -14.92 -1.19 7.89
N ALA A 293 -14.92 -2.23 7.07
CA ALA A 293 -14.27 -3.51 7.39
C ALA A 293 -12.77 -3.56 7.05
N ASP A 294 -12.23 -2.59 6.31
CA ASP A 294 -10.86 -2.61 5.74
C ASP A 294 -9.94 -1.54 6.36
N LEU A 295 -10.11 -1.27 7.66
CA LEU A 295 -9.30 -0.30 8.39
C LEU A 295 -7.93 -0.87 8.76
N ASN A 296 -6.91 -0.02 8.73
CA ASN A 296 -5.61 -0.32 9.31
C ASN A 296 -5.48 0.28 10.72
N GLU A 297 -4.51 -0.20 11.50
CA GLU A 297 -4.30 0.24 12.89
C GLU A 297 -4.04 1.75 12.99
N GLU A 298 -3.29 2.34 12.06
CA GLU A 298 -2.96 3.77 12.10
C GLU A 298 -4.22 4.64 11.96
N ILE A 299 -5.18 4.24 11.11
CA ILE A 299 -6.45 4.94 10.91
C ILE A 299 -7.30 4.80 12.18
N SER A 300 -7.45 3.59 12.71
CA SER A 300 -8.21 3.36 13.95
C SER A 300 -7.66 4.18 15.11
N ASP A 301 -6.35 4.16 15.32
CA ASP A 301 -5.68 4.94 16.36
C ASP A 301 -5.88 6.45 16.18
N THR A 302 -5.81 6.92 14.93
CA THR A 302 -6.03 8.33 14.59
C THR A 302 -7.47 8.74 14.89
N LEU A 303 -8.44 7.88 14.57
CA LEU A 303 -9.84 8.11 14.85
C LEU A 303 -10.11 8.16 16.35
N VAL A 304 -9.56 7.24 17.15
CA VAL A 304 -9.66 7.27 18.62
C VAL A 304 -9.09 8.57 19.19
N ALA A 305 -7.96 9.05 18.66
CA ALA A 305 -7.30 10.24 19.18
C ALA A 305 -7.96 11.58 18.81
N ARG A 306 -8.80 11.63 17.76
CA ARG A 306 -9.26 12.90 17.16
C ARG A 306 -10.78 13.04 17.01
N SER A 307 -11.54 11.97 17.23
CA SER A 307 -12.97 11.93 16.89
C SER A 307 -13.87 12.05 18.11
N SER A 308 -15.18 12.22 17.86
CA SER A 308 -16.19 12.19 18.90
C SER A 308 -16.38 10.80 19.52
N ARG A 309 -17.08 10.75 20.65
CA ARG A 309 -17.48 9.51 21.33
C ARG A 309 -18.21 8.56 20.37
N ASP A 310 -19.09 9.08 19.50
CA ASP A 310 -19.90 8.27 18.58
C ASP A 310 -19.03 7.50 17.59
N VAL A 311 -17.93 8.12 17.14
CA VAL A 311 -16.94 7.46 16.26
C VAL A 311 -16.18 6.38 17.02
N VAL A 312 -15.77 6.64 18.26
CA VAL A 312 -15.10 5.63 19.10
C VAL A 312 -16.04 4.46 19.40
N HIS A 313 -17.32 4.73 19.65
CA HIS A 313 -18.35 3.71 19.80
C HIS A 313 -18.54 2.88 18.54
N ALA A 314 -18.59 3.51 17.37
CA ALA A 314 -18.67 2.79 16.11
C ALA A 314 -17.44 1.91 15.87
N LEU A 315 -16.24 2.36 16.22
CA LEU A 315 -15.01 1.55 16.17
C LEU A 315 -15.07 0.36 17.14
N LEU A 316 -15.61 0.56 18.34
CA LEU A 316 -15.76 -0.51 19.33
C LEU A 316 -16.83 -1.53 18.92
N ASP A 317 -17.89 -1.11 18.24
CA ASP A 317 -18.90 -2.02 17.67
C ASP A 317 -18.42 -2.72 16.39
N ASN A 318 -17.40 -2.17 15.72
CA ASN A 318 -16.79 -2.75 14.53
C ASN A 318 -15.68 -3.75 14.89
N LYS A 319 -15.99 -5.05 14.79
CA LYS A 319 -15.03 -6.14 15.03
C LYS A 319 -13.83 -6.15 14.08
N ASP A 320 -14.00 -5.61 12.88
CA ASP A 320 -12.99 -5.68 11.82
C ASP A 320 -11.99 -4.52 11.91
N ALA A 321 -12.22 -3.56 12.82
CA ALA A 321 -11.31 -2.44 13.07
C ALA A 321 -10.14 -2.87 13.98
N PRO A 322 -8.89 -2.94 13.50
CA PRO A 322 -7.76 -3.30 14.33
C PRO A 322 -7.31 -2.11 15.20
N PHE A 323 -6.74 -2.38 16.36
CA PHE A 323 -6.12 -1.36 17.22
C PHE A 323 -4.68 -1.73 17.51
N SER A 324 -3.78 -0.75 17.43
CA SER A 324 -2.44 -0.96 17.95
C SER A 324 -2.44 -0.93 19.49
N VAL A 325 -1.30 -1.25 20.10
CA VAL A 325 -1.08 -1.04 21.54
C VAL A 325 -1.34 0.43 21.93
N LYS A 326 -0.96 1.38 21.07
CA LYS A 326 -1.18 2.81 21.31
C LYS A 326 -2.67 3.16 21.27
N GLY A 327 -3.41 2.64 20.30
CA GLY A 327 -4.87 2.80 20.22
C GLY A 327 -5.58 2.22 21.43
N THR A 328 -5.15 1.04 21.86
CA THR A 328 -5.68 0.36 23.06
C THR A 328 -5.47 1.20 24.33
N LEU A 329 -4.27 1.75 24.52
CA LEU A 329 -4.00 2.66 25.65
C LEU A 329 -4.85 3.94 25.57
N ALA A 330 -5.04 4.49 24.37
CA ALA A 330 -5.90 5.65 24.16
C ALA A 330 -7.36 5.34 24.53
N LEU A 331 -7.89 4.17 24.14
CA LEU A 331 -9.23 3.71 24.55
C LEU A 331 -9.36 3.62 26.07
N LEU A 332 -8.35 3.11 26.77
CA LEU A 332 -8.35 3.02 28.25
C LEU A 332 -8.34 4.40 28.91
N ILE A 333 -7.59 5.36 28.34
CA ILE A 333 -7.61 6.77 28.80
C ILE A 333 -9.03 7.34 28.63
N PHE A 334 -9.65 7.16 27.46
CA PHE A 334 -11.01 7.62 27.20
C PHE A 334 -12.04 6.95 28.12
N ALA A 335 -11.90 5.65 28.40
CA ALA A 335 -12.78 4.90 29.28
C ALA A 335 -12.75 5.36 30.75
N ASN A 336 -11.68 6.06 31.18
CA ASN A 336 -11.65 6.67 32.51
C ASN A 336 -12.50 7.95 32.60
N THR A 337 -12.75 8.61 31.47
CA THR A 337 -13.55 9.85 31.41
C THR A 337 -14.98 9.61 30.92
N GLU A 338 -15.20 8.58 30.10
CA GLU A 338 -16.47 8.29 29.43
C GLU A 338 -16.90 6.85 29.74
N ILE A 339 -17.98 6.72 30.50
CA ILE A 339 -18.48 5.41 30.95
C ILE A 339 -19.03 4.60 29.76
N GLU A 340 -19.59 5.28 28.75
CA GLU A 340 -20.09 4.62 27.54
C GLU A 340 -18.96 3.90 26.79
N VAL A 341 -17.80 4.55 26.61
CA VAL A 341 -16.61 3.93 25.99
C VAL A 341 -16.16 2.71 26.78
N LEU A 342 -16.17 2.79 28.11
CA LEU A 342 -15.87 1.67 29.00
C LEU A 342 -16.81 0.48 28.78
N ALA A 343 -18.12 0.71 28.66
CA ALA A 343 -19.06 -0.35 28.31
C ALA A 343 -18.85 -0.89 26.89
N GLY A 344 -18.50 -0.01 25.94
CA GLY A 344 -18.13 -0.38 24.58
C GLY A 344 -16.92 -1.34 24.52
N ILE A 345 -15.88 -1.08 25.32
CA ILE A 345 -14.70 -1.95 25.45
C ILE A 345 -15.12 -3.33 25.96
N ALA A 346 -15.96 -3.40 27.01
CA ALA A 346 -16.44 -4.69 27.53
C ALA A 346 -17.32 -5.43 26.51
N LYS A 347 -18.22 -4.71 25.83
CA LYS A 347 -19.08 -5.27 24.78
C LYS A 347 -18.26 -5.83 23.61
N ARG A 348 -17.19 -5.15 23.21
CA ARG A 348 -16.28 -5.63 22.18
C ARG A 348 -15.51 -6.86 22.65
N ALA A 349 -14.94 -6.82 23.85
CA ALA A 349 -14.19 -7.95 24.43
C ALA A 349 -15.04 -9.22 24.60
N LEU A 350 -16.37 -9.11 24.73
CA LEU A 350 -17.28 -10.25 24.73
C LEU A 350 -17.48 -10.89 23.34
N LYS A 351 -17.25 -10.12 22.26
CA LYS A 351 -17.49 -10.56 20.88
C LYS A 351 -16.21 -10.88 20.10
N ASP A 352 -15.09 -10.31 20.53
CA ASP A 352 -13.79 -10.32 19.85
C ASP A 352 -12.73 -10.91 20.79
N GLU A 353 -12.37 -12.18 20.56
CA GLU A 353 -11.46 -12.95 21.41
C GLU A 353 -10.03 -12.40 21.36
N GLU A 354 -9.57 -11.93 20.20
CA GLU A 354 -8.25 -11.33 20.03
C GLU A 354 -8.14 -10.01 20.81
N PHE A 355 -9.19 -9.19 20.75
CA PHE A 355 -9.28 -7.97 21.55
C PHE A 355 -9.32 -8.28 23.06
N LEU A 356 -10.04 -9.32 23.49
CA LEU A 356 -10.07 -9.75 24.90
C LEU A 356 -8.69 -10.17 25.40
N GLU A 357 -7.96 -10.98 24.64
CA GLU A 357 -6.60 -11.41 25.01
C GLU A 357 -5.65 -10.21 25.09
N THR A 358 -5.79 -9.23 24.20
CA THR A 358 -5.04 -7.97 24.29
C THR A 358 -5.32 -7.23 25.59
N GLN A 359 -6.59 -7.15 26.04
CA GLN A 359 -6.93 -6.51 27.31
C GLN A 359 -6.38 -7.27 28.52
N LYS A 360 -6.40 -8.61 28.49
CA LYS A 360 -5.79 -9.44 29.55
C LYS A 360 -4.28 -9.24 29.62
N LEU A 361 -3.60 -9.18 28.48
CA LEU A 361 -2.17 -8.90 28.45
C LEU A 361 -1.86 -7.53 29.05
N VAL A 362 -2.63 -6.49 28.72
CA VAL A 362 -2.49 -5.16 29.31
C VAL A 362 -2.74 -5.20 30.83
N LEU A 363 -3.68 -6.02 31.30
CA LEU A 363 -3.93 -6.25 32.74
C LEU A 363 -2.71 -6.86 33.45
N GLU A 364 -2.07 -7.87 32.85
CA GLU A 364 -0.88 -8.52 33.40
C GLU A 364 0.30 -7.54 33.58
N THR A 365 0.39 -6.51 32.75
CA THR A 365 1.43 -5.47 32.88
C THR A 365 1.25 -4.53 34.07
N ASN A 366 0.18 -4.68 34.86
CA ASN A 366 -0.22 -3.73 35.90
C ASN A 366 -0.38 -2.30 35.38
N CYS A 367 -0.89 -2.15 34.15
CA CYS A 367 -1.09 -0.83 33.55
C CYS A 367 -1.98 0.05 34.45
N PRO A 368 -1.53 1.27 34.83
CA PRO A 368 -2.27 2.15 35.73
C PRO A 368 -3.49 2.80 35.06
N LEU A 369 -3.57 2.72 33.73
CA LEU A 369 -4.63 3.34 32.93
C LEU A 369 -5.90 2.49 32.85
N ILE A 370 -5.87 1.23 33.29
CA ILE A 370 -7.06 0.37 33.28
C ILE A 370 -8.07 0.89 34.30
N PRO A 371 -9.29 1.27 33.88
CA PRO A 371 -10.35 1.69 34.80
C PRO A 371 -10.64 0.61 35.84
N ALA A 372 -10.83 0.99 37.10
CA ALA A 372 -11.11 0.04 38.19
C ALA A 372 -12.30 -0.90 37.92
N PRO A 373 -13.42 -0.43 37.30
CA PRO A 373 -14.52 -1.33 36.93
C PRO A 373 -14.11 -2.37 35.88
N LEU A 374 -13.31 -1.98 34.87
CA LEU A 374 -12.82 -2.88 33.83
C LEU A 374 -11.87 -3.93 34.39
N ARG A 375 -10.93 -3.51 35.23
CA ARG A 375 -9.98 -4.40 35.93
C ARG A 375 -10.71 -5.51 36.69
N LYS A 376 -11.68 -5.11 37.52
CA LYS A 376 -12.48 -6.06 38.30
C LYS A 376 -13.26 -7.02 37.39
N ALA A 377 -13.85 -6.52 36.30
CA ALA A 377 -14.61 -7.34 35.37
C ALA A 377 -13.71 -8.37 34.63
N LEU A 378 -12.50 -7.98 34.23
CA LEU A 378 -11.52 -8.88 33.61
C LEU A 378 -11.00 -9.96 34.57
N GLU A 379 -10.77 -9.62 35.84
CA GLU A 379 -10.31 -10.56 36.89
C GLU A 379 -11.41 -11.54 37.32
N THR A 380 -12.67 -11.10 37.35
CA THR A 380 -13.81 -11.88 37.86
C THR A 380 -14.63 -12.57 36.76
N GLY A 381 -14.34 -12.26 35.49
CA GLY A 381 -15.09 -12.77 34.33
C GLY A 381 -16.48 -12.15 34.14
N ASP A 382 -16.73 -10.98 34.75
CA ASP A 382 -18.06 -10.34 34.83
C ASP A 382 -18.22 -9.17 33.84
N LEU A 383 -17.69 -9.34 32.63
CA LEU A 383 -17.75 -8.32 31.56
C LEU A 383 -19.19 -8.04 31.11
N GLU A 384 -20.09 -9.03 31.20
CA GLU A 384 -21.50 -8.88 30.81
C GLU A 384 -22.24 -7.84 31.64
N ARG A 385 -22.00 -7.80 32.96
CA ARG A 385 -22.59 -6.77 33.83
C ARG A 385 -22.08 -5.39 33.46
N LEU A 386 -20.79 -5.25 33.19
CA LEU A 386 -20.20 -3.97 32.82
C LEU A 386 -20.73 -3.48 31.47
N ALA A 387 -20.93 -4.38 30.50
CA ALA A 387 -21.50 -4.06 29.19
C ALA A 387 -22.99 -3.68 29.26
N THR A 388 -23.74 -4.19 30.24
CA THR A 388 -25.19 -3.94 30.40
C THR A 388 -25.53 -2.79 31.35
N THR A 389 -24.57 -2.31 32.15
CA THR A 389 -24.77 -1.22 33.13
C THR A 389 -25.17 0.12 32.49
N ILE A 390 -25.11 0.24 31.16
CA ILE A 390 -25.34 1.48 30.40
C ILE A 390 -26.33 1.26 29.25
N GLY A 391 -27.41 0.51 29.50
CA GLY A 391 -28.59 0.52 28.65
C GLY A 391 -29.58 1.65 28.99
N ASP A 392 -29.54 2.15 30.23
CA ASP A 392 -30.63 2.93 30.85
C ASP A 392 -30.21 4.28 31.45
N LEU A 393 -28.96 4.73 31.31
CA LEU A 393 -28.62 6.11 31.65
C LEU A 393 -29.14 6.99 30.52
N GLU A 394 -30.16 7.81 30.80
CA GLU A 394 -30.58 8.89 29.92
C GLU A 394 -29.33 9.68 29.48
N ARG A 395 -29.35 10.19 28.24
CA ARG A 395 -28.32 11.02 27.58
C ARG A 395 -28.13 12.37 28.29
N ASP A 396 -28.00 12.35 29.61
CA ASP A 396 -28.09 13.50 30.49
C ASP A 396 -26.69 14.06 30.69
N GLY A 397 -26.25 14.81 29.69
CA GLY A 397 -24.89 15.30 29.60
C GLY A 397 -24.63 16.14 28.36
N ASP A 398 -25.47 16.00 27.34
CA ASP A 398 -25.32 16.73 26.09
C ASP A 398 -25.69 18.21 26.29
N ILE A 399 -24.85 19.07 25.74
CA ILE A 399 -24.97 20.52 25.74
C ILE A 399 -25.50 20.89 24.36
N GLU A 400 -26.72 21.40 24.30
CA GLU A 400 -27.25 21.97 23.06
C GLU A 400 -26.63 23.35 22.85
N ILE A 401 -25.93 23.55 21.73
CA ILE A 401 -25.37 24.84 21.33
C ILE A 401 -25.82 25.07 19.88
N ASP A 402 -26.54 26.17 19.63
CA ASP A 402 -27.08 26.52 18.31
C ASP A 402 -27.94 25.41 17.65
N GLY A 403 -28.65 24.61 18.44
CA GLY A 403 -29.53 23.53 17.97
C GLY A 403 -28.83 22.20 17.66
N VAL A 404 -27.54 22.07 18.03
CA VAL A 404 -26.75 20.84 17.91
C VAL A 404 -26.36 20.35 19.30
N LEU A 405 -26.64 19.08 19.61
CA LEU A 405 -26.23 18.45 20.86
C LEU A 405 -24.74 18.07 20.80
N TYR A 406 -23.93 18.65 21.68
CA TYR A 406 -22.53 18.31 21.88
C TYR A 406 -22.34 17.53 23.19
N SER A 407 -21.55 16.46 23.16
CA SER A 407 -21.03 15.84 24.39
C SER A 407 -20.08 16.79 25.12
N ARG A 408 -19.92 16.61 26.44
CA ARG A 408 -18.99 17.41 27.27
C ARG A 408 -17.55 17.39 26.72
N HIS A 409 -17.12 16.26 26.14
CA HIS A 409 -15.82 16.11 25.51
C HIS A 409 -15.68 16.89 24.19
N GLU A 410 -16.71 16.91 23.33
CA GLU A 410 -16.71 17.67 22.07
C GLU A 410 -16.60 19.17 22.34
N ALA A 411 -17.34 19.68 23.33
CA ALA A 411 -17.19 21.07 23.77
C ALA A 411 -15.74 21.37 24.20
N SER A 412 -15.08 20.43 24.90
CA SER A 412 -13.67 20.59 25.32
C SER A 412 -12.69 20.58 24.13
N ILE A 413 -12.91 19.75 23.10
CA ILE A 413 -12.07 19.72 21.90
C ILE A 413 -12.23 21.00 21.08
N HIS A 414 -13.48 21.45 20.85
CA HIS A 414 -13.75 22.68 20.09
C HIS A 414 -13.21 23.94 20.80
N ILE A 415 -13.23 23.97 22.13
CA ILE A 415 -12.62 25.04 22.93
C ILE A 415 -11.09 25.01 22.86
N ALA A 416 -10.48 23.82 22.89
CA ALA A 416 -9.03 23.66 22.78
C ALA A 416 -8.51 24.01 21.38
N ASN A 417 -9.31 23.74 20.34
CA ASN A 417 -8.97 24.04 18.95
C ASN A 417 -9.30 25.48 18.52
N GLY A 418 -9.95 26.28 19.38
CA GLY A 418 -10.24 27.70 19.14
C GLY A 418 -11.40 27.97 18.16
N GLU A 419 -12.22 26.96 17.86
CA GLU A 419 -13.33 27.03 16.91
C GLU A 419 -14.59 27.69 17.53
N MET A 420 -14.68 27.73 18.85
CA MET A 420 -15.72 28.44 19.61
C MET A 420 -15.10 29.24 20.76
N SER A 421 -15.62 30.43 21.05
CA SER A 421 -15.15 31.19 22.20
C SER A 421 -15.74 30.59 23.49
N PHE A 422 -14.88 30.34 24.47
CA PHE A 422 -15.27 29.86 25.81
C PHE A 422 -16.38 30.71 26.44
N ASP A 423 -16.36 32.01 26.16
CA ASP A 423 -17.35 32.99 26.59
C ASP A 423 -18.74 32.75 25.97
N ALA A 424 -18.82 32.47 24.65
CA ALA A 424 -20.09 32.20 23.97
C ALA A 424 -20.76 30.91 24.47
N ILE A 425 -19.96 29.88 24.77
CA ILE A 425 -20.46 28.60 25.29
C ILE A 425 -21.03 28.78 26.69
N LEU A 426 -20.28 29.44 27.58
CA LEU A 426 -20.77 29.71 28.94
C LEU A 426 -22.03 30.57 28.91
N ARG A 427 -22.11 31.54 28.01
CA ARG A 427 -23.29 32.38 27.88
C ARG A 427 -24.53 31.57 27.50
N THR A 428 -24.41 30.68 26.52
CA THR A 428 -25.49 29.76 26.11
C THR A 428 -25.92 28.87 27.28
N LEU A 429 -24.96 28.27 27.99
CA LEU A 429 -25.22 27.44 29.17
C LEU A 429 -25.96 28.18 30.30
N PHE A 430 -25.63 29.46 30.53
CA PHE A 430 -26.32 30.27 31.53
C PHE A 430 -27.70 30.76 31.07
N GLU A 431 -27.87 31.02 29.78
CA GLU A 431 -29.17 31.36 29.20
C GLU A 431 -30.15 30.17 29.29
N ASP A 432 -29.64 28.93 29.18
CA ASP A 432 -30.41 27.68 29.29
C ASP A 432 -30.53 27.11 30.72
N ASP A 433 -30.07 27.84 31.74
CA ASP A 433 -30.07 27.43 33.16
C ASP A 433 -29.32 26.12 33.47
N ARG A 434 -28.40 25.68 32.59
CA ARG A 434 -27.60 24.45 32.74
C ARG A 434 -26.35 24.69 33.61
N ILE A 435 -26.55 25.08 34.87
CA ILE A 435 -25.43 25.46 35.77
C ILE A 435 -24.46 24.29 36.03
N ASP A 436 -24.94 23.06 36.10
CA ASP A 436 -24.08 21.89 36.34
C ASP A 436 -23.06 21.69 35.20
N ALA A 437 -23.47 21.96 33.95
CA ALA A 437 -22.57 21.92 32.79
C ALA A 437 -21.57 23.09 32.80
N ALA A 438 -21.99 24.27 33.26
CA ALA A 438 -21.10 25.42 33.43
C ALA A 438 -20.07 25.21 34.55
N ILE A 439 -20.44 24.56 35.67
CA ILE A 439 -19.53 24.18 36.77
C ILE A 439 -18.40 23.29 36.24
N TRP A 440 -18.77 22.23 35.52
CA TRP A 440 -17.83 21.31 34.90
C TRP A 440 -16.88 22.04 33.94
N LEU A 441 -17.44 22.91 33.08
CA LEU A 441 -16.66 23.63 32.08
C LEU A 441 -15.66 24.62 32.71
N ILE A 442 -16.06 25.31 33.76
CA ILE A 442 -15.20 26.21 34.55
C ILE A 442 -14.12 25.42 35.30
N GLY A 443 -14.48 24.29 35.90
CA GLY A 443 -13.54 23.38 36.58
C GLY A 443 -12.43 22.93 35.65
N ARG A 444 -12.78 22.50 34.44
CA ARG A 444 -11.80 22.09 33.44
C ARG A 444 -10.90 23.23 32.98
N LYS A 445 -11.46 24.42 32.73
CA LYS A 445 -10.69 25.60 32.27
C LYS A 445 -9.68 26.08 33.31
N LEU A 446 -10.04 25.99 34.60
CA LEU A 446 -9.22 26.44 35.72
C LEU A 446 -8.41 25.32 36.38
N ASN A 447 -8.54 24.07 35.90
CA ASN A 447 -7.95 22.87 36.48
C ASN A 447 -8.32 22.67 37.97
N LEU A 448 -9.61 22.87 38.28
CA LEU A 448 -10.22 22.66 39.60
C LEU A 448 -11.23 21.50 39.52
N SER A 449 -11.49 20.82 40.65
CA SER A 449 -12.54 19.81 40.70
C SER A 449 -13.94 20.45 40.67
N ASP A 450 -14.91 19.72 40.12
CA ASP A 450 -16.30 20.16 40.01
C ASP A 450 -16.89 20.53 41.38
N ASP A 451 -16.56 19.76 42.42
CA ASP A 451 -16.98 20.03 43.80
C ASP A 451 -16.47 21.39 44.31
N VAL A 452 -15.20 21.72 44.05
CA VAL A 452 -14.59 22.98 44.49
C VAL A 452 -15.22 24.17 43.77
N VAL A 453 -15.50 24.03 42.48
CA VAL A 453 -16.20 25.06 41.71
C VAL A 453 -17.63 25.22 42.19
N ALA A 454 -18.38 24.12 42.34
CA ALA A 454 -19.75 24.12 42.83
C ALA A 454 -19.85 24.78 44.21
N ASP A 455 -18.98 24.42 45.15
CA ASP A 455 -18.95 24.99 46.50
C ASP A 455 -18.62 26.49 46.48
N THR A 456 -17.69 26.90 45.60
CA THR A 456 -17.36 28.32 45.42
C THR A 456 -18.55 29.10 44.85
N LEU A 457 -19.28 28.55 43.89
CA LEU A 457 -20.46 29.21 43.31
C LEU A 457 -21.66 29.23 44.27
N LYS A 458 -21.80 28.23 45.15
CA LYS A 458 -22.84 28.19 46.20
C LYS A 458 -22.54 29.13 47.37
N SER A 459 -21.28 29.49 47.58
CA SER A 459 -20.82 30.34 48.68
C SER A 459 -21.35 31.79 48.62
N ASP A 460 -21.48 32.45 49.77
CA ASP A 460 -21.79 33.88 49.88
C ASP A 460 -20.59 34.81 49.63
N ALA A 461 -19.43 34.22 49.34
CA ALA A 461 -18.20 34.97 49.06
C ALA A 461 -18.20 35.53 47.63
N ASP A 462 -18.95 36.61 47.39
CA ASP A 462 -19.04 37.25 46.06
C ASP A 462 -17.66 37.63 45.49
N GLY A 463 -16.68 37.96 46.34
CA GLY A 463 -15.30 38.22 45.93
C GLY A 463 -14.53 36.97 45.46
N ALA A 464 -14.84 35.79 45.97
CA ALA A 464 -14.26 34.52 45.51
C ALA A 464 -14.86 34.13 44.14
N ILE A 465 -16.18 34.25 43.99
CA ILE A 465 -16.90 34.00 42.74
C ILE A 465 -16.40 34.94 41.64
N MET A 466 -16.27 36.22 41.94
CA MET A 466 -15.77 37.22 40.99
C MET A 466 -14.35 36.90 40.53
N ARG A 467 -13.45 36.48 41.42
CA ARG A 467 -12.08 36.10 41.08
C ARG A 467 -12.02 34.84 40.24
N LEU A 468 -12.83 33.84 40.59
CA LEU A 468 -12.97 32.61 39.81
C LEU A 468 -13.38 32.96 38.37
N MET A 469 -14.43 33.78 38.20
CA MET A 469 -14.91 34.20 36.88
C MET A 469 -13.89 35.04 36.10
N LEU A 470 -13.15 35.95 36.76
CA LEU A 470 -12.08 36.72 36.10
C LEU A 470 -10.94 35.83 35.56
N GLN A 471 -10.63 34.72 36.24
CA GLN A 471 -9.62 33.77 35.79
C GLN A 471 -10.07 32.99 34.55
N THR A 472 -11.39 32.80 34.37
CA THR A 472 -11.93 32.13 33.17
C THR A 472 -11.85 32.99 31.91
N GLY A 473 -11.77 34.32 32.07
CA GLY A 473 -11.64 35.27 30.96
C GLY A 473 -12.96 35.63 30.26
N ILE A 474 -14.11 35.39 30.89
CA ILE A 474 -15.43 35.75 30.35
C ILE A 474 -15.70 37.26 30.37
N ASP A 475 -16.56 37.69 29.45
CA ASP A 475 -16.94 39.09 29.27
C ASP A 475 -17.99 39.57 30.31
N GLU A 476 -18.34 40.86 30.27
CA GLU A 476 -19.32 41.45 31.19
C GLU A 476 -20.73 40.87 30.99
N LYS A 477 -21.10 40.48 29.77
CA LYS A 477 -22.44 39.98 29.43
C LYS A 477 -22.63 38.58 29.98
N THR A 478 -21.67 37.69 29.72
CA THR A 478 -21.63 36.32 30.22
C THR A 478 -21.61 36.28 31.74
N TYR A 479 -20.83 37.17 32.39
CA TYR A 479 -20.85 37.27 33.85
C TYR A 479 -22.20 37.74 34.43
N ARG A 480 -22.90 38.63 33.72
CA ARG A 480 -24.25 39.05 34.10
C ARG A 480 -25.25 37.91 33.97
N ASP A 481 -25.17 37.13 32.89
CA ASP A 481 -26.07 36.00 32.64
C ASP A 481 -25.82 34.86 33.63
N PHE A 482 -24.55 34.60 33.97
CA PHE A 482 -24.17 33.77 35.13
C PHE A 482 -24.86 34.21 36.43
N LEU A 483 -24.77 35.50 36.80
CA LEU A 483 -25.36 35.97 38.06
C LEU A 483 -26.88 35.81 38.10
N LYS A 484 -27.57 35.95 36.96
CA LYS A 484 -29.01 35.69 36.85
C LYS A 484 -29.31 34.21 37.03
N ALA A 485 -28.61 33.34 36.29
CA ALA A 485 -28.75 31.89 36.40
C ALA A 485 -28.50 31.43 37.84
N ARG A 486 -27.44 31.92 38.47
CA ARG A 486 -27.09 31.63 39.87
C ARG A 486 -28.17 32.08 40.85
N CYS A 487 -28.74 33.28 40.68
CA CYS A 487 -29.82 33.75 41.55
C CYS A 487 -31.05 32.85 41.43
N LYS A 488 -31.37 32.37 40.21
CA LYS A 488 -32.44 31.41 39.98
C LYS A 488 -32.14 30.05 40.61
N TRP A 489 -30.91 29.56 40.47
CA TRP A 489 -30.45 28.28 41.02
C TRP A 489 -30.44 28.22 42.55
N LEU A 490 -30.09 29.32 43.21
CA LEU A 490 -30.03 29.41 44.68
C LEU A 490 -31.29 29.99 45.32
N ASP A 491 -32.33 30.28 44.53
CA ASP A 491 -33.56 30.98 44.95
C ASP A 491 -33.28 32.31 45.70
N ARG A 492 -32.43 33.15 45.10
CA ARG A 492 -31.94 34.42 45.67
C ARG A 492 -32.42 35.64 44.90
N ASN A 493 -32.44 36.78 45.59
CA ASN A 493 -32.91 38.04 45.03
C ASN A 493 -31.88 38.65 44.06
N SER A 494 -32.34 39.09 42.87
CA SER A 494 -31.52 39.65 41.79
C SER A 494 -31.15 41.13 41.94
N ARG A 495 -31.55 41.79 43.04
CA ARG A 495 -31.33 43.24 43.27
C ARG A 495 -29.85 43.67 43.30
N THR A 496 -28.93 42.79 43.67
CA THR A 496 -27.49 43.10 43.79
C THR A 496 -26.70 42.86 42.50
N ILE A 497 -27.31 42.27 41.46
CA ILE A 497 -26.65 41.96 40.19
C ILE A 497 -26.01 43.20 39.53
N PRO A 498 -26.69 44.36 39.42
CA PRO A 498 -26.09 45.53 38.76
C PRO A 498 -24.82 46.02 39.44
N GLU A 499 -24.76 45.95 40.77
CA GLU A 499 -23.60 46.35 41.57
C GLU A 499 -22.41 45.39 41.35
N LEU A 500 -22.67 44.08 41.41
CA LEU A 500 -21.65 43.06 41.18
C LEU A 500 -21.08 43.10 39.75
N VAL A 501 -21.92 43.36 38.75
CA VAL A 501 -21.47 43.52 37.35
C VAL A 501 -20.62 44.79 37.19
N MET A 502 -20.99 45.90 37.82
CA MET A 502 -20.14 47.11 37.81
C MET A 502 -18.77 46.86 38.44
N ARG A 503 -18.73 46.12 39.55
CA ARG A 503 -17.48 45.74 40.23
C ARG A 503 -16.61 44.85 39.35
N TYR A 504 -17.19 43.86 38.69
CA TYR A 504 -16.51 42.98 37.73
C TYR A 504 -15.92 43.76 36.55
N LYS A 505 -16.70 44.68 35.97
CA LYS A 505 -16.27 45.57 34.88
C LYS A 505 -15.09 46.46 35.27
N ALA A 506 -15.05 46.93 36.52
CA ALA A 506 -13.94 47.73 37.04
C ALA A 506 -12.65 46.91 37.16
N GLU A 507 -12.74 45.63 37.56
CA GLU A 507 -11.60 44.72 37.62
C GLU A 507 -11.09 44.30 36.24
N LEU A 508 -11.98 44.06 35.26
CA LEU A 508 -11.60 43.77 33.87
C LEU A 508 -10.75 44.87 33.20
N LYS A 509 -10.91 46.13 33.64
CA LYS A 509 -10.18 47.29 33.10
C LYS A 509 -8.79 47.50 33.71
N LYS A 510 -8.42 46.80 34.77
CA LYS A 510 -7.09 46.91 35.36
C LYS A 510 -6.07 46.14 34.50
N PRO A 511 -4.89 46.71 34.21
CA PRO A 511 -3.85 45.97 33.50
C PRO A 511 -3.43 44.75 34.32
N ARG A 512 -3.39 43.56 33.68
CA ARG A 512 -2.95 42.30 34.30
C ARG A 512 -1.49 42.43 34.75
N ALA A 513 -1.25 42.77 36.00
CA ALA A 513 0.07 42.64 36.63
C ALA A 513 0.27 41.18 37.04
N ASN A 514 1.38 40.58 36.59
CA ASN A 514 1.87 39.21 36.84
C ASN A 514 1.25 38.48 38.05
N ALA A 515 0.46 37.45 37.77
CA ALA A 515 -0.06 36.50 38.75
C ALA A 515 0.79 35.21 38.83
N ASP A 516 2.12 35.33 38.74
CA ASP A 516 3.05 34.18 38.89
C ASP A 516 4.00 34.29 40.09
N ALA A 517 3.78 35.23 41.03
CA ALA A 517 4.74 35.48 42.12
C ALA A 517 4.15 35.53 43.55
N SER A 518 3.11 34.75 43.88
CA SER A 518 2.62 34.69 45.27
C SER A 518 2.27 33.33 45.87
N PHE A 519 2.56 32.20 45.18
CA PHE A 519 2.34 30.86 45.76
C PHE A 519 3.63 30.06 46.05
N ALA A 520 4.83 30.66 45.90
CA ALA A 520 6.10 29.99 46.19
C ALA A 520 6.76 30.41 47.53
N GLY A 521 5.98 30.88 48.51
CA GLY A 521 6.54 31.49 49.74
C GLY A 521 5.72 31.30 51.00
N SER A 522 5.23 30.09 51.31
CA SER A 522 4.80 29.76 52.68
C SER A 522 4.85 28.25 53.00
N ALA A 523 5.96 27.59 52.66
CA ALA A 523 6.22 26.21 53.09
C ALA A 523 7.70 26.02 53.47
N LEU A 524 8.22 26.90 54.34
CA LEU A 524 9.41 26.65 55.15
C LEU A 524 9.30 27.48 56.44
N ASN A 525 8.59 26.93 57.42
CA ASN A 525 8.91 26.95 58.86
C ASN A 525 7.99 25.99 59.61
#